data_AF-A0A2E4GXZ4-F1
#
_entry.id   AF-A0A2E4GXZ4-F1
#
_cell.length_a   1.000
_cell.length_b   1.000
_cell.length_c   1.000
_cell.angle_alpha   90.00
_cell.angle_beta   90.00
_cell.angle_gamma   90.00
#
_symmetry.space_group_name_H-M   'P 1'
#
loop_
_entity.id
_entity.type
_entity.pdbx_description
1 polymer ?
#
loop_
_entity_poly.entity_id
_entity_poly.type
_entity_poly.pdbx_seq_one_letter_code
_entity_poly.pdbx_strand_id
1 'polypeptide(L)'
;MIEIIHRLRHDAARITEDWVNNIALKRVTDGEYVEIIAVVATVLAIDGFNDTLGWPRPSLPTLQGGIPSKKRPINAKKQLAWVPTLDPNDIVVGEINPYEDVRGVHIHQALSLVPEEVIAFFKLDAAQYLHGSEVRDFKKEYRTLTHQQIELLAGRVSAINQCVY
;
A
#
# COMPACT_ATOMS: atom_id res chain seq x y z
N MET A 1 -5.25 -5.88 17.45
CA MET A 1 -5.30 -6.35 16.06
C MET A 1 -6.66 -6.09 15.42
N ILE A 2 -7.77 -6.68 15.90
CA ILE A 2 -9.12 -6.47 15.31
C ILE A 2 -9.50 -4.99 15.17
N GLU A 3 -9.31 -4.17 16.22
CA GLU A 3 -9.57 -2.71 16.16
C GLU A 3 -8.77 -2.01 15.06
N ILE A 4 -7.50 -2.40 14.86
CA ILE A 4 -6.64 -1.79 13.84
C ILE A 4 -7.19 -2.11 12.45
N ILE A 5 -7.49 -3.39 12.20
CA ILE A 5 -8.05 -3.84 10.91
C ILE A 5 -9.40 -3.18 10.64
N HIS A 6 -10.29 -3.16 11.64
CA HIS A 6 -11.61 -2.55 11.51
C HIS A 6 -11.51 -1.06 11.21
N ARG A 7 -10.64 -0.32 11.92
CA ARG A 7 -10.42 1.10 11.70
C ARG A 7 -9.85 1.39 10.32
N LEU A 8 -8.83 0.65 9.90
CA LEU A 8 -8.24 0.77 8.57
C LEU A 8 -9.28 0.55 7.46
N ARG A 9 -10.18 -0.43 7.64
CA ARG A 9 -11.20 -0.74 6.63
C ARG A 9 -12.33 0.27 6.56
N HIS A 10 -12.81 0.75 7.71
CA HIS A 10 -14.08 1.49 7.78
C HIS A 10 -13.92 2.98 8.06
N ASP A 11 -12.79 3.42 8.59
CA ASP A 11 -12.58 4.76 9.13
C ASP A 11 -11.17 5.31 8.81
N ALA A 12 -10.57 4.92 7.68
CA ALA A 12 -9.19 5.32 7.33
C ALA A 12 -8.97 6.84 7.39
N ALA A 13 -9.95 7.63 6.92
CA ALA A 13 -9.90 9.10 6.93
C ALA A 13 -9.93 9.73 8.33
N ARG A 14 -10.28 8.96 9.38
CA ARG A 14 -10.33 9.41 10.78
C ARG A 14 -9.13 8.92 11.59
N ILE A 15 -8.20 8.22 10.97
CA ILE A 15 -6.96 7.88 11.65
C ILE A 15 -6.21 9.20 11.92
N THR A 16 -5.63 9.31 13.09
CA THR A 16 -4.83 10.47 13.50
C THR A 16 -3.51 9.98 14.07
N GLU A 17 -2.52 10.88 14.13
CA GLU A 17 -1.25 10.59 14.79
C GLU A 17 -1.46 10.10 16.23
N ASP A 18 -2.34 10.76 16.98
CA ASP A 18 -2.70 10.39 18.35
C ASP A 18 -3.26 8.97 18.42
N TRP A 19 -4.15 8.59 17.51
CA TRP A 19 -4.67 7.22 17.46
C TRP A 19 -3.56 6.21 17.15
N VAL A 20 -2.68 6.53 16.19
CA VAL A 20 -1.54 5.65 15.88
C VAL A 20 -0.65 5.45 17.10
N ASN A 21 -0.20 6.55 17.72
CA ASN A 21 0.74 6.49 18.85
C ASN A 21 0.14 5.90 20.13
N ASN A 22 -1.12 6.22 20.43
CA ASN A 22 -1.73 5.87 21.72
C ASN A 22 -2.63 4.63 21.67
N ILE A 23 -3.02 4.15 20.49
CA ILE A 23 -3.91 2.98 20.34
C ILE A 23 -3.24 1.88 19.53
N ALA A 24 -2.76 2.18 18.31
CA ALA A 24 -2.18 1.15 17.44
C ALA A 24 -0.81 0.69 17.96
N LEU A 25 0.14 1.62 18.14
CA LEU A 25 1.52 1.32 18.53
C LEU A 25 1.67 0.90 19.99
N LYS A 26 0.59 0.91 20.77
CA LYS A 26 0.53 0.27 22.10
C LYS A 26 0.27 -1.23 22.01
N ARG A 27 -0.13 -1.75 20.84
CA ARG A 27 -0.53 -3.15 20.64
C ARG A 27 0.37 -3.90 19.67
N VAL A 28 1.03 -3.19 18.76
CA VAL A 28 1.92 -3.72 17.73
C VAL A 28 3.10 -2.76 17.55
N THR A 29 4.20 -3.26 17.00
CA THR A 29 5.30 -2.42 16.51
C THR A 29 4.85 -1.61 15.28
N ASP A 30 5.62 -0.57 14.93
CA ASP A 30 5.35 0.22 13.73
C ASP A 30 5.52 -0.59 12.43
N GLY A 31 6.50 -1.51 12.39
CA GLY A 31 6.65 -2.48 11.30
C GLY A 31 5.42 -3.39 11.16
N GLU A 32 4.98 -4.03 12.25
CA GLU A 32 3.76 -4.85 12.25
C GLU A 32 2.51 -4.03 11.87
N TYR A 33 2.43 -2.76 12.29
CA TYR A 33 1.34 -1.88 11.88
C TYR A 33 1.34 -1.63 10.36
N VAL A 34 2.50 -1.35 9.76
CA VAL A 34 2.64 -1.16 8.31
C VAL A 34 2.34 -2.45 7.55
N GLU A 35 2.79 -3.61 8.04
CA GLU A 35 2.47 -4.92 7.46
C GLU A 35 0.95 -5.17 7.50
N ILE A 36 0.27 -4.85 8.60
CA ILE A 36 -1.20 -4.92 8.68
C ILE A 36 -1.87 -4.02 7.65
N ILE A 37 -1.37 -2.79 7.45
CA ILE A 37 -1.91 -1.88 6.42
C ILE A 37 -1.78 -2.52 5.04
N ALA A 38 -0.60 -3.05 4.70
CA ALA A 38 -0.33 -3.66 3.40
C ALA A 38 -1.24 -4.87 3.13
N VAL A 39 -1.41 -5.75 4.11
CA VAL A 39 -2.31 -6.92 4.02
C VAL A 39 -3.76 -6.46 3.83
N VAL A 40 -4.24 -5.50 4.63
CA VAL A 40 -5.62 -4.99 4.52
C VAL A 40 -5.84 -4.35 3.15
N ALA A 41 -4.93 -3.50 2.67
CA ALA A 41 -5.03 -2.85 1.38
C ALA A 41 -5.05 -3.87 0.23
N THR A 42 -4.17 -4.87 0.28
CA THR A 42 -4.07 -5.94 -0.72
C THR A 42 -5.34 -6.78 -0.78
N VAL A 43 -5.86 -7.22 0.37
CA VAL A 43 -7.10 -8.01 0.42
C VAL A 43 -8.29 -7.19 -0.07
N LEU A 44 -8.40 -5.91 0.31
CA LEU A 44 -9.49 -5.05 -0.15
C LEU A 44 -9.45 -4.82 -1.66
N ALA A 45 -8.28 -4.66 -2.26
CA ALA A 45 -8.12 -4.51 -3.71
C ALA A 45 -8.53 -5.79 -4.46
N ILE A 46 -8.12 -6.96 -3.98
CA ILE A 46 -8.50 -8.26 -4.57
C ILE A 46 -10.00 -8.52 -4.41
N ASP A 47 -10.53 -8.39 -3.21
CA ASP A 47 -11.95 -8.63 -2.92
C ASP A 47 -12.84 -7.66 -3.70
N GLY A 48 -12.51 -6.37 -3.68
CA GLY A 48 -13.28 -5.34 -4.39
C GLY A 48 -13.31 -5.56 -5.90
N PHE A 49 -12.19 -6.00 -6.48
CA PHE A 49 -12.14 -6.37 -7.89
C PHE A 49 -13.07 -7.56 -8.21
N ASN A 50 -12.99 -8.64 -7.42
CA ASN A 50 -13.85 -9.82 -7.62
C ASN A 50 -15.34 -9.50 -7.41
N ASP A 51 -15.67 -8.76 -6.35
CA ASP A 51 -17.04 -8.34 -6.05
C ASP A 51 -17.63 -7.53 -7.21
N THR A 52 -16.84 -6.62 -7.80
CA THR A 52 -17.27 -5.79 -8.95
C THR A 52 -17.57 -6.63 -10.18
N LEU A 53 -16.84 -7.74 -10.38
CA LEU A 53 -17.06 -8.67 -11.49
C LEU A 53 -18.13 -9.74 -11.19
N GLY A 54 -18.69 -9.76 -9.98
CA GLY A 54 -19.60 -10.82 -9.53
C GLY A 54 -18.91 -12.17 -9.37
N TRP A 55 -17.59 -12.18 -9.20
CA TRP A 55 -16.79 -13.39 -8.99
C TRP A 55 -16.74 -13.75 -7.50
N PRO A 56 -16.63 -15.05 -7.16
CA PRO A 56 -16.41 -15.44 -5.77
C PRO A 56 -15.06 -14.89 -5.28
N ARG A 57 -15.05 -14.36 -4.06
CA ARG A 57 -13.80 -13.96 -3.40
C ARG A 57 -12.87 -15.16 -3.25
N PRO A 58 -11.56 -15.00 -3.50
CA PRO A 58 -10.61 -16.08 -3.33
C PRO A 58 -10.52 -16.50 -1.86
N SER A 59 -10.39 -17.80 -1.61
CA SER A 59 -10.05 -18.30 -0.28
C SER A 59 -8.68 -17.77 0.16
N LEU A 60 -8.53 -17.50 1.45
CA LEU A 60 -7.23 -17.16 2.02
C LEU A 60 -6.23 -18.31 1.78
N PRO A 61 -4.96 -17.98 1.52
CA PRO A 61 -3.93 -19.00 1.35
C PRO A 61 -3.78 -19.81 2.64
N THR A 62 -3.37 -21.07 2.50
CA THR A 62 -3.00 -21.90 3.65
C THR A 62 -1.89 -21.21 4.43
N LEU A 63 -2.07 -21.08 5.75
CA LEU A 63 -1.06 -20.52 6.64
C LEU A 63 0.26 -21.27 6.46
N GLN A 64 1.31 -20.53 6.11
CA GLN A 64 2.66 -21.05 6.06
C GLN A 64 3.35 -20.71 7.38
N GLY A 65 3.97 -21.72 8.00
CA GLY A 65 4.83 -21.47 9.16
C GLY A 65 6.06 -20.66 8.76
N GLY A 66 6.68 -19.97 9.73
CA GLY A 66 7.88 -19.19 9.49
C GLY A 66 8.20 -18.29 10.68
N ILE A 67 9.41 -17.73 10.68
CA ILE A 67 9.80 -16.69 11.63
C ILE A 67 9.79 -15.37 10.86
N PRO A 68 9.04 -14.35 11.33
CA PRO A 68 9.06 -13.04 10.70
C PRO A 68 10.49 -12.50 10.63
N SER A 69 10.89 -11.99 9.47
CA SER A 69 12.24 -11.47 9.26
C SER A 69 12.56 -10.32 10.22
N LYS A 70 11.53 -9.53 10.57
CA LYS A 70 11.60 -8.28 11.34
C LYS A 70 12.64 -7.30 10.78
N LYS A 71 12.96 -7.44 9.49
CA LYS A 71 13.88 -6.54 8.79
C LYS A 71 13.19 -5.20 8.60
N ARG A 72 13.97 -4.15 8.85
CA ARG A 72 13.56 -2.76 8.74
C ARG A 72 14.70 -1.99 8.09
N PRO A 73 14.43 -1.08 7.14
CA PRO A 73 15.48 -0.24 6.57
C PRO A 73 16.17 0.60 7.66
N ILE A 74 17.50 0.59 7.66
CA ILE A 74 18.31 1.26 8.70
C ILE A 74 18.02 2.77 8.75
N ASN A 75 17.82 3.40 7.59
CA ASN A 75 17.62 4.85 7.49
C ASN A 75 16.15 5.28 7.44
N ALA A 76 15.19 4.36 7.69
CA ALA A 76 13.78 4.74 7.78
C ALA A 76 13.54 5.69 8.96
N LYS A 77 12.99 6.87 8.67
CA LYS A 77 12.79 7.96 9.64
C LYS A 77 11.39 8.52 9.53
N LYS A 78 10.91 9.13 10.62
CA LYS A 78 9.60 9.81 10.60
C LYS A 78 9.72 11.07 9.75
N GLN A 79 8.88 11.16 8.72
CA GLN A 79 8.83 12.26 7.76
C GLN A 79 7.41 12.83 7.72
N LEU A 80 6.68 12.63 6.62
CA LEU A 80 5.31 13.09 6.43
C LEU A 80 4.27 12.17 7.09
N ALA A 81 4.56 10.88 7.21
CA ALA A 81 3.65 9.89 7.78
C ALA A 81 3.76 9.81 9.32
N TRP A 82 2.75 9.21 9.95
CA TRP A 82 2.74 9.00 11.41
C TRP A 82 3.74 7.94 11.89
N VAL A 83 4.13 7.02 11.00
CA VAL A 83 5.19 6.03 11.21
C VAL A 83 6.40 6.34 10.30
N PRO A 84 7.60 5.85 10.63
CA PRO A 84 8.78 6.07 9.80
C PRO A 84 8.63 5.50 8.38
N THR A 85 9.15 6.21 7.40
CA THR A 85 9.22 5.81 5.99
C THR A 85 10.65 5.96 5.47
N LEU A 86 10.99 5.18 4.45
CA LEU A 86 12.29 5.26 3.78
C LEU A 86 12.24 6.25 2.61
N ASP A 87 13.05 7.30 2.61
CA ASP A 87 13.21 8.14 1.41
C ASP A 87 14.05 7.40 0.35
N PRO A 88 13.78 7.57 -0.96
CA PRO A 88 14.60 6.96 -2.01
C PRO A 88 16.09 7.32 -1.93
N ASN A 89 16.44 8.49 -1.41
CA ASN A 89 17.84 8.91 -1.25
C ASN A 89 18.54 8.28 -0.03
N ASP A 90 17.79 7.60 0.84
CA ASP A 90 18.28 7.01 2.09
C ASP A 90 18.54 5.48 1.98
N ILE A 91 18.35 4.89 0.80
CA ILE A 91 18.54 3.44 0.58
C ILE A 91 20.02 3.07 0.74
N VAL A 92 20.29 2.07 1.58
CA VAL A 92 21.64 1.54 1.80
C VAL A 92 21.95 0.45 0.77
N VAL A 93 23.16 0.50 0.21
CA VAL A 93 23.65 -0.55 -0.72
C VAL A 93 23.61 -1.92 -0.03
N GLY A 94 22.95 -2.88 -0.67
CA GLY A 94 22.79 -4.24 -0.15
C GLY A 94 21.52 -4.49 0.67
N GLU A 95 20.75 -3.44 1.00
CA GLU A 95 19.38 -3.59 1.48
C GLU A 95 18.41 -3.78 0.31
N ILE A 96 17.20 -4.28 0.61
CA ILE A 96 16.13 -4.38 -0.36
C ILE A 96 15.75 -2.96 -0.79
N ASN A 97 15.79 -2.68 -2.10
CA ASN A 97 15.27 -1.44 -2.66
C ASN A 97 13.76 -1.59 -2.92
N PRO A 98 12.87 -0.97 -2.13
CA PRO A 98 11.43 -1.05 -2.36
C PRO A 98 10.97 -0.32 -3.64
N TYR A 99 11.83 0.48 -4.25
CA TYR A 99 11.50 1.38 -5.36
C TYR A 99 12.14 0.97 -6.69
N GLU A 100 12.53 -0.30 -6.85
CA GLU A 100 13.18 -0.77 -8.08
C GLU A 100 12.31 -0.51 -9.34
N ASP A 101 11.00 -0.81 -9.24
CA ASP A 101 10.05 -0.68 -10.35
C ASP A 101 9.16 0.58 -10.26
N VAL A 102 9.37 1.43 -9.25
CA VAL A 102 8.52 2.58 -8.98
C VAL A 102 9.31 3.84 -8.64
N ARG A 103 8.69 5.02 -8.79
CA ARG A 103 9.41 6.31 -8.66
C ARG A 103 9.74 6.74 -7.23
N GLY A 104 9.34 5.99 -6.22
CA GLY A 104 9.60 6.37 -4.81
C GLY A 104 8.86 7.61 -4.31
N VAL A 105 7.82 8.09 -5.02
CA VAL A 105 6.92 9.16 -4.51
C VAL A 105 6.15 8.73 -3.25
N HIS A 106 5.51 9.66 -2.55
CA HIS A 106 4.91 9.43 -1.22
C HIS A 106 4.01 8.19 -1.10
N ILE A 107 3.21 7.87 -2.13
CA ILE A 107 2.37 6.66 -2.09
C ILE A 107 3.21 5.37 -2.01
N HIS A 108 4.35 5.30 -2.69
CA HIS A 108 5.28 4.16 -2.60
C HIS A 108 5.96 4.11 -1.23
N GLN A 109 6.21 5.29 -0.61
CA GLN A 109 6.84 5.36 0.70
C GLN A 109 5.92 4.92 1.84
N ALA A 110 4.59 4.90 1.64
CA ALA A 110 3.62 4.61 2.69
C ALA A 110 3.81 3.22 3.35
N LEU A 111 4.32 2.25 2.59
CA LEU A 111 4.60 0.89 3.07
C LEU A 111 6.09 0.60 3.24
N SER A 112 6.97 1.57 2.98
CA SER A 112 8.41 1.31 2.83
C SER A 112 9.14 1.00 4.13
N LEU A 113 8.43 1.04 5.26
CA LEU A 113 8.94 0.48 6.50
C LEU A 113 9.09 -1.04 6.44
N VAL A 114 8.30 -1.70 5.57
CA VAL A 114 8.40 -3.12 5.22
C VAL A 114 8.60 -3.20 3.70
N PRO A 115 9.85 -3.15 3.20
CA PRO A 115 10.15 -2.99 1.77
C PRO A 115 9.45 -4.00 0.86
N GLU A 116 9.35 -5.25 1.30
CA GLU A 116 8.71 -6.34 0.58
C GLU A 116 7.21 -6.05 0.31
N GLU A 117 6.54 -5.33 1.21
CA GLU A 117 5.13 -4.96 1.04
C GLU A 117 4.93 -3.88 -0.01
N VAL A 118 5.91 -2.98 -0.23
CA VAL A 118 5.87 -2.05 -1.37
C VAL A 118 5.92 -2.83 -2.67
N ILE A 119 6.85 -3.78 -2.78
CA ILE A 119 7.03 -4.61 -3.98
C ILE A 119 5.77 -5.44 -4.25
N ALA A 120 5.22 -6.09 -3.22
CA ALA A 120 4.02 -6.91 -3.35
C ALA A 120 2.79 -6.08 -3.74
N PHE A 121 2.57 -4.94 -3.09
CA PHE A 121 1.43 -4.08 -3.38
C PHE A 121 1.49 -3.50 -4.79
N PHE A 122 2.65 -2.99 -5.23
CA PHE A 122 2.77 -2.40 -6.57
C PHE A 122 2.78 -3.43 -7.70
N LYS A 123 3.12 -4.69 -7.41
CA LYS A 123 2.88 -5.80 -8.35
C LYS A 123 1.38 -6.04 -8.57
N LEU A 124 0.57 -5.95 -7.52
CA LEU A 124 -0.89 -6.03 -7.63
C LEU A 124 -1.47 -4.80 -8.35
N ASP A 125 -1.01 -3.61 -7.98
CA ASP A 125 -1.40 -2.34 -8.62
C ASP A 125 -1.17 -2.40 -10.14
N ALA A 126 0.04 -2.77 -10.58
CA ALA A 126 0.33 -2.91 -12.00
C ALA A 126 -0.59 -3.92 -12.71
N ALA A 127 -0.99 -5.00 -12.02
CA ALA A 127 -1.89 -6.01 -12.58
C ALA A 127 -3.33 -5.51 -12.72
N GLN A 128 -3.84 -4.74 -11.75
CA GLN A 128 -5.22 -4.23 -11.72
C GLN A 128 -5.41 -2.84 -12.35
N TYR A 129 -4.33 -2.08 -12.51
CA TYR A 129 -4.31 -0.70 -13.00
C TYR A 129 -3.37 -0.56 -14.21
N LEU A 130 -2.36 0.29 -14.10
CA LEU A 130 -1.29 0.55 -15.06
C LEU A 130 0.05 0.43 -14.34
N HIS A 131 1.06 -0.08 -15.03
CA HIS A 131 2.41 -0.03 -14.48
C HIS A 131 2.89 1.44 -14.36
N GLY A 132 3.73 1.75 -13.38
CA GLY A 132 4.15 3.14 -13.12
C GLY A 132 4.81 3.86 -14.31
N SER A 133 5.46 3.10 -15.21
CA SER A 133 6.03 3.62 -16.47
C SER A 133 4.97 3.91 -17.55
N GLU A 134 3.80 3.29 -17.46
CA GLU A 134 2.71 3.40 -18.44
C GLU A 134 1.83 4.62 -18.13
N VAL A 135 1.66 4.97 -16.85
CA VAL A 135 0.77 6.06 -16.38
C VAL A 135 0.98 7.41 -17.10
N ARG A 136 2.20 7.69 -17.59
CA ARG A 136 2.53 8.94 -18.31
C ARG A 136 2.81 8.73 -19.81
N ASP A 137 2.64 7.53 -20.33
CA ASP A 137 2.77 7.28 -21.77
C ASP A 137 1.42 7.46 -22.48
N PHE A 138 1.06 8.72 -22.70
CA PHE A 138 -0.17 9.09 -23.41
C PHE A 138 -0.16 8.78 -24.91
N LYS A 139 0.91 8.16 -25.44
CA LYS A 139 0.99 7.78 -26.87
C LYS A 139 0.37 6.40 -27.12
N LYS A 140 0.16 5.60 -26.09
CA LYS A 140 -0.30 4.23 -26.21
C LYS A 140 -1.31 3.90 -25.12
N GLU A 141 -2.38 3.23 -25.49
CA GLU A 141 -3.31 2.65 -24.53
C GLU A 141 -2.91 1.19 -24.24
N TYR A 142 -2.60 0.90 -22.97
CA TYR A 142 -2.14 -0.42 -22.52
C TYR A 142 -3.29 -1.33 -22.07
N ARG A 143 -4.47 -0.75 -21.89
CA ARG A 143 -5.70 -1.41 -21.46
C ARG A 143 -6.82 -1.10 -22.46
N THR A 144 -7.96 -1.76 -22.30
CA THR A 144 -9.17 -1.47 -23.09
C THR A 144 -9.74 -0.09 -22.78
N LEU A 145 -9.58 0.38 -21.53
CA LEU A 145 -9.91 1.75 -21.15
C LEU A 145 -8.75 2.67 -21.52
N THR A 146 -9.11 3.85 -22.02
CA THR A 146 -8.14 4.94 -22.27
C THR A 146 -7.60 5.50 -20.95
N HIS A 147 -6.41 6.12 -20.97
CA HIS A 147 -5.86 6.85 -19.83
C HIS A 147 -6.89 7.83 -19.22
N GLN A 148 -7.64 8.58 -20.04
CA GLN A 148 -8.64 9.52 -19.54
C GLN A 148 -9.78 8.84 -18.77
N GLN A 149 -10.24 7.69 -19.25
CA GLN A 149 -11.29 6.93 -18.56
C GLN A 149 -10.77 6.32 -17.25
N ILE A 150 -9.55 5.80 -17.28
CA ILE A 150 -8.87 5.26 -16.10
C ILE A 150 -8.72 6.35 -15.03
N GLU A 151 -8.17 7.52 -15.40
CA GLU A 151 -7.98 8.65 -14.48
C GLU A 151 -9.29 9.25 -13.98
N LEU A 152 -10.36 9.24 -14.79
CA LEU A 152 -11.70 9.66 -14.33
C LEU A 152 -12.21 8.73 -13.22
N LEU A 153 -12.06 7.42 -13.39
CA LEU A 153 -12.45 6.43 -12.37
C LEU A 153 -11.56 6.57 -11.13
N ALA A 154 -10.25 6.65 -11.31
CA ALA A 154 -9.29 6.82 -10.21
C ALA A 154 -9.58 8.10 -9.42
N GLY A 155 -9.80 9.23 -10.09
CA GLY A 155 -10.14 10.50 -9.45
C GLY A 155 -11.45 10.43 -8.65
N ARG A 156 -12.47 9.75 -9.17
CA ARG A 156 -13.73 9.54 -8.43
C ARG A 156 -13.53 8.66 -7.19
N VAL A 157 -12.78 7.58 -7.32
CA VAL A 157 -12.47 6.68 -6.19
C VAL A 157 -11.65 7.41 -5.13
N SER A 158 -10.64 8.18 -5.53
CA SER A 158 -9.86 9.03 -4.64
C SER A 158 -10.72 10.05 -3.90
N ALA A 159 -11.67 10.70 -4.58
CA ALA A 159 -12.59 11.65 -3.96
C ALA A 159 -13.51 10.98 -2.93
N ILE A 160 -14.05 9.79 -3.23
CA ILE A 160 -14.89 9.01 -2.30
C ILE A 160 -14.10 8.58 -1.07
N ASN A 161 -12.85 8.13 -1.27
CA ASN A 161 -11.98 7.65 -0.21
C ASN A 161 -11.21 8.77 0.52
N GLN A 162 -11.42 10.03 0.14
CA GLN A 162 -10.70 11.19 0.67
C GLN A 162 -9.17 11.07 0.57
N CYS A 163 -8.68 10.48 -0.52
CA CYS A 163 -7.26 10.47 -0.85
C CYS A 163 -6.85 11.86 -1.34
N VAL A 164 -6.39 12.70 -0.41
CA VAL A 164 -5.94 14.07 -0.67
C VAL A 164 -4.42 14.12 -0.83
N TYR A 165 -3.94 15.01 -1.71
CA TYR A 165 -2.51 15.24 -1.98
C TYR A 165 -1.95 16.38 -1.13
#